data_AF-A0A7J4DQG9-F1
#
_entry.id   AF-A0A7J4DQG9-F1
#
_cell.length_a   1.000
_cell.length_b   1.000
_cell.length_c   1.000
_cell.angle_alpha   90.00
_cell.angle_beta   90.00
_cell.angle_gamma   90.00
#
_symmetry.space_group_name_H-M   'P 1'
#
loop_
_entity.id
_entity.type
_entity.pdbx_description
1 polymer ?
#
loop_
_entity_poly.entity_id
_entity_poly.type
_entity_poly.pdbx_seq_one_letter_code
_entity_poly.pdbx_strand_id
1 'polypeptide(L)'
;MSETKKSNKSNWNKPKEKSDTKSSNKPKEKSIEDISYGLSMPNIDDNKLKEVFGSTKAITLYETSRILKVNASVANKFLHDLESKNRITRVSGYSGHYIWKLIE
;
A
#
# COMPACT_ATOMS: atom_id res chain seq x y z
N MET A 1 17.23 -54.04 27.09
CA MET A 1 16.30 -54.16 25.94
C MET A 1 14.93 -53.66 26.37
N SER A 2 14.15 -53.16 25.41
CA SER A 2 12.80 -52.55 25.52
C SER A 2 12.79 -51.01 25.53
N GLU A 3 12.97 -50.48 24.32
CA GLU A 3 12.61 -49.13 23.90
C GLU A 3 11.09 -48.94 23.95
N THR A 4 10.61 -47.78 24.41
CA THR A 4 9.37 -47.20 23.89
C THR A 4 9.56 -45.70 23.67
N LYS A 5 9.54 -45.33 22.39
CA LYS A 5 9.65 -43.97 21.87
C LYS A 5 8.41 -43.17 22.23
N LYS A 6 8.56 -41.99 22.84
CA LYS A 6 7.49 -40.99 22.92
C LYS A 6 7.92 -39.72 22.18
N SER A 7 7.52 -39.65 20.91
CA SER A 7 7.65 -38.49 20.05
C SER A 7 6.68 -37.38 20.49
N ASN A 8 7.19 -36.31 21.11
CA ASN A 8 6.42 -35.08 21.26
C ASN A 8 6.58 -34.22 20.01
N LYS A 9 5.71 -34.46 19.03
CA LYS A 9 5.50 -33.61 17.86
C LYS A 9 4.49 -32.52 18.25
N SER A 10 4.95 -31.38 18.76
CA SER A 10 4.08 -30.22 18.99
C SER A 10 3.81 -29.52 17.65
N ASN A 11 2.78 -30.01 16.97
CA ASN A 11 2.15 -29.38 15.82
C ASN A 11 1.38 -28.15 16.32
N TRP A 12 1.97 -26.95 16.20
CA TRP A 12 1.26 -25.72 16.53
C TRP A 12 0.43 -25.26 15.32
N ASN A 13 -0.85 -25.60 15.41
CA ASN A 13 -1.87 -25.31 14.42
C ASN A 13 -2.17 -23.80 14.37
N LYS A 14 -2.07 -23.27 13.15
CA LYS A 14 -2.65 -22.03 12.64
C LYS A 14 -4.12 -21.86 13.10
N PRO A 15 -4.49 -20.79 13.81
CA PRO A 15 -5.90 -20.46 13.97
C PRO A 15 -6.42 -19.83 12.67
N LYS A 16 -7.40 -20.50 12.05
CA LYS A 16 -8.25 -19.96 10.98
C LYS A 16 -9.18 -18.88 11.56
N GLU A 17 -9.52 -17.96 10.67
CA GLU A 17 -10.52 -16.91 10.76
C GLU A 17 -11.75 -17.24 11.61
N LYS A 18 -12.17 -16.27 12.42
CA LYS A 18 -13.57 -16.06 12.77
C LYS A 18 -13.89 -14.58 12.57
N SER A 19 -14.46 -14.30 11.41
CA SER A 19 -15.27 -13.12 11.14
C SER A 19 -16.59 -13.26 11.89
N ASP A 20 -16.91 -12.33 12.80
CA ASP A 20 -18.28 -12.13 13.26
C ASP A 20 -18.57 -10.64 13.50
N THR A 21 -19.37 -10.13 12.57
CA THR A 21 -20.20 -8.92 12.49
C THR A 21 -20.90 -8.48 13.79
N LYS A 22 -20.88 -7.16 14.13
CA LYS A 22 -22.11 -6.33 14.34
C LYS A 22 -21.85 -4.82 14.52
N SER A 23 -22.27 -4.08 13.49
CA SER A 23 -22.92 -2.75 13.44
C SER A 23 -22.70 -1.71 14.57
N SER A 24 -22.15 -0.55 14.19
CA SER A 24 -22.73 0.73 14.60
C SER A 24 -22.73 1.70 13.41
N ASN A 25 -23.91 1.88 12.81
CA ASN A 25 -24.23 3.03 11.96
C ASN A 25 -23.90 4.32 12.72
N LYS A 26 -22.88 5.05 12.26
CA LYS A 26 -22.77 6.50 12.52
C LYS A 26 -23.06 7.24 11.19
N PRO A 27 -23.89 8.29 11.20
CA PRO A 27 -24.23 9.01 9.99
C PRO A 27 -22.97 9.58 9.35
N LYS A 28 -22.94 9.54 8.01
CA LYS A 28 -21.92 10.16 7.16
C LYS A 28 -21.76 11.63 7.55
N GLU A 29 -20.72 11.93 8.31
CA GLU A 29 -20.24 13.30 8.47
C GLU A 29 -19.52 13.64 7.16
N LYS A 30 -20.26 14.24 6.23
CA LYS A 30 -19.72 14.80 5.00
C LYS A 30 -18.91 16.04 5.38
N SER A 31 -17.61 15.90 5.52
CA SER A 31 -16.74 17.07 5.72
C SER A 31 -15.27 16.81 5.37
N ILE A 32 -14.99 16.43 4.12
CA ILE A 32 -13.81 16.90 3.35
C ILE A 32 -14.21 16.82 1.86
N GLU A 33 -14.88 17.87 1.36
CA GLU A 33 -14.81 18.29 -0.05
C GLU A 33 -14.82 17.17 -1.11
N ASP A 34 -15.87 16.36 -1.25
CA ASP A 34 -16.15 15.45 -2.40
C ASP A 34 -14.98 15.23 -3.39
N ILE A 35 -13.84 14.67 -2.93
CA ILE A 35 -12.68 14.46 -3.78
C ILE A 35 -13.03 13.22 -4.58
N SER A 36 -13.64 13.42 -5.74
CA SER A 36 -13.86 12.39 -6.74
C SER A 36 -12.50 11.95 -7.28
N TYR A 37 -11.83 11.10 -6.51
CA TYR A 37 -10.56 10.52 -6.90
C TYR A 37 -10.77 9.73 -8.19
N GLY A 38 -10.04 10.10 -9.24
CA GLY A 38 -10.11 9.44 -10.53
C GLY A 38 -9.76 7.95 -10.41
N LEU A 39 -10.51 7.11 -11.13
CA LEU A 39 -10.23 5.68 -11.30
C LEU A 39 -9.25 5.41 -12.45
N SER A 40 -8.99 6.41 -13.29
CA SER A 40 -8.09 6.31 -14.44
C SER A 40 -6.64 6.37 -13.99
N MET A 41 -5.79 5.55 -14.63
CA MET A 41 -4.35 5.59 -14.41
C MET A 41 -3.80 6.94 -14.91
N PRO A 42 -3.07 7.69 -14.08
CA PRO A 42 -2.46 8.95 -14.52
C PRO A 42 -1.35 8.66 -15.53
N ASN A 43 -1.40 9.33 -16.68
CA ASN A 43 -0.34 9.28 -17.69
C ASN A 43 0.60 10.47 -17.45
N ILE A 44 1.74 10.19 -16.82
CA ILE A 44 2.71 11.20 -16.38
C ILE A 44 4.04 10.90 -17.05
N ASP A 45 4.53 11.88 -17.80
CA ASP A 45 5.87 11.86 -18.38
C ASP A 45 6.96 12.07 -17.32
N ASP A 46 8.18 11.62 -17.61
CA ASP A 46 9.33 11.74 -16.71
C ASP A 46 9.59 13.18 -16.23
N ASN A 47 9.36 14.19 -17.07
CA ASN A 47 9.51 15.60 -16.72
C ASN A 47 8.52 16.03 -15.62
N LYS A 48 7.26 15.61 -15.75
CA LYS A 48 6.22 15.86 -14.74
C LYS A 48 6.46 15.04 -13.49
N LEU A 49 7.07 13.86 -13.61
CA LEU A 49 7.46 13.04 -12.46
C LEU A 49 8.46 13.78 -11.56
N LYS A 50 9.46 14.43 -12.17
CA LYS A 50 10.44 15.26 -11.45
C LYS A 50 9.81 16.53 -10.88
N GLU A 51 8.85 17.14 -11.56
CA GLU A 51 8.12 18.31 -11.03
C GLU A 51 7.29 17.92 -9.79
N VAL A 52 6.60 16.79 -9.85
CA VAL A 52 5.71 16.31 -8.79
C VAL A 52 6.49 15.78 -7.58
N PHE A 53 7.54 14.98 -7.81
CA PHE A 53 8.25 14.28 -6.74
C PHE A 53 9.65 14.80 -6.46
N GLY A 54 10.24 15.64 -7.30
CA GLY A 54 11.61 16.13 -7.14
C GLY A 54 11.84 16.99 -5.90
N SER A 55 10.80 17.65 -5.40
CA SER A 55 10.85 18.39 -4.13
C SER A 55 10.55 17.51 -2.90
N THR A 56 10.00 16.32 -3.12
CA THR A 56 9.59 15.42 -2.03
C THR A 56 10.75 14.54 -1.60
N LYS A 57 11.06 14.56 -0.30
CA LYS A 57 12.10 13.69 0.27
C LYS A 57 11.72 12.21 0.23
N ALA A 58 10.43 11.92 0.26
CA ALA A 58 9.88 10.57 0.29
C ALA A 58 8.57 10.52 -0.49
N ILE A 59 8.44 9.52 -1.36
CA ILE A 59 7.23 9.23 -2.12
C ILE A 59 6.43 8.20 -1.33
N THR A 60 5.17 8.48 -1.01
CA THR A 60 4.29 7.56 -0.29
C THR A 60 2.96 7.42 -1.02
N LEU A 61 2.27 6.30 -0.79
CA LEU A 61 1.00 6.00 -1.44
C LEU A 61 -0.03 7.13 -1.31
N TYR A 62 -0.20 7.63 -0.08
CA TYR A 62 -1.22 8.64 0.20
C TYR A 62 -0.84 10.01 -0.34
N GLU A 63 0.44 10.40 -0.26
CA GLU A 63 0.91 11.64 -0.88
C GLU A 63 0.68 11.62 -2.39
N THR A 64 1.07 10.52 -3.06
CA THR A 64 0.82 10.35 -4.50
C THR A 64 -0.67 10.40 -4.83
N SER A 65 -1.53 9.76 -4.04
CA SER A 65 -2.98 9.81 -4.26
C SER A 65 -3.55 11.24 -4.15
N ARG A 66 -3.03 12.05 -3.24
CA ARG A 66 -3.44 13.45 -3.04
C ARG A 66 -2.97 14.34 -4.19
N ILE A 67 -1.70 14.22 -4.59
CA ILE A 67 -1.13 15.06 -5.65
C ILE A 67 -1.79 14.75 -7.00
N LEU A 68 -1.99 13.46 -7.31
CA LEU A 68 -2.56 13.04 -8.58
C LEU A 68 -4.10 13.04 -8.59
N LYS A 69 -4.74 13.29 -7.44
CA LYS A 69 -6.20 13.19 -7.25
C LYS A 69 -6.77 11.88 -7.79
N VAL A 70 -6.07 10.76 -7.55
CA VAL A 70 -6.50 9.41 -7.92
C VAL A 70 -6.70 8.55 -6.69
N ASN A 71 -7.46 7.46 -6.84
CA ASN A 71 -7.73 6.57 -5.72
C ASN A 71 -6.42 5.89 -5.27
N ALA A 72 -6.30 5.59 -3.98
CA ALA A 72 -5.12 4.92 -3.41
C ALA A 72 -4.78 3.63 -4.15
N SER A 73 -5.77 2.83 -4.57
CA SER A 73 -5.51 1.62 -5.36
C SER A 73 -4.84 1.91 -6.71
N VAL A 74 -5.20 3.03 -7.36
CA VAL A 74 -4.61 3.47 -8.63
C VAL A 74 -3.21 4.00 -8.39
N ALA A 75 -3.03 4.84 -7.36
CA ALA A 75 -1.71 5.33 -6.95
C ALA A 75 -0.75 4.18 -6.61
N ASN A 76 -1.23 3.12 -5.95
CA ASN A 76 -0.40 1.95 -5.63
C ASN A 76 0.09 1.24 -6.88
N LYS A 77 -0.82 1.00 -7.84
CA LYS A 77 -0.43 0.40 -9.13
C LYS A 77 0.54 1.31 -9.89
N PHE A 78 0.31 2.62 -9.89
CA PHE A 78 1.19 3.59 -10.52
C PHE A 78 2.60 3.55 -9.94
N LEU A 79 2.74 3.54 -8.61
CA LEU A 79 4.04 3.48 -7.94
C LEU A 79 4.77 2.16 -8.25
N HIS A 80 4.07 1.03 -8.27
CA HIS A 80 4.67 -0.25 -8.66
C HIS A 80 5.07 -0.31 -10.15
N ASP A 81 4.33 0.35 -11.04
CA ASP A 81 4.71 0.48 -12.44
C ASP A 81 5.99 1.34 -12.61
N LEU A 82 6.09 2.45 -11.87
CA LEU A 82 7.31 3.26 -11.83
C LEU A 82 8.52 2.52 -11.25
N GLU A 83 8.29 1.69 -10.22
CA GLU A 83 9.32 0.83 -9.63
C GLU A 83 9.80 -0.20 -10.66
N SER A 84 8.87 -0.82 -11.41
CA SER A 84 9.19 -1.78 -12.47
C SER A 84 9.96 -1.15 -13.64
N LYS A 85 9.76 0.15 -13.87
CA LYS A 85 10.47 0.95 -14.88
C LYS A 85 11.79 1.55 -14.37
N ASN A 86 12.21 1.22 -13.15
CA ASN A 86 13.39 1.79 -12.49
C ASN A 86 13.40 3.33 -12.46
N ARG A 87 12.23 3.97 -12.30
CA ARG A 87 12.12 5.42 -12.08
C ARG A 87 12.14 5.79 -10.60
N ILE A 88 11.65 4.88 -9.76
CA ILE A 88 11.68 5.01 -8.31
C ILE A 88 12.22 3.72 -7.68
N THR A 89 12.78 3.83 -6.49
CA THR A 89 13.25 2.68 -5.71
C THR A 89 12.55 2.66 -4.36
N ARG A 90 12.19 1.47 -3.88
CA ARG A 90 11.63 1.30 -2.54
C ARG A 90 12.76 1.35 -1.51
N VAL A 91 12.69 2.33 -0.60
CA VAL A 91 13.70 2.55 0.45
C VAL A 91 13.31 1.91 1.78
N SER A 92 12.02 1.81 2.09
CA SER A 92 11.53 1.26 3.35
C SER A 92 10.06 0.85 3.24
N GLY A 93 9.55 0.24 4.30
CA GLY A 93 8.14 -0.04 4.47
C GLY A 93 7.80 -1.51 4.64
N TYR A 94 6.61 -1.77 5.18
CA TYR A 94 6.11 -3.10 5.47
C TYR A 94 4.59 -3.15 5.27
N SER A 95 4.09 -4.30 4.81
CA SER A 95 2.65 -4.58 4.71
C SER A 95 1.83 -3.51 3.97
N GLY A 96 2.33 -3.01 2.84
CA GLY A 96 1.63 -2.03 2.00
C GLY A 96 1.87 -0.56 2.36
N HIS A 97 2.55 -0.28 3.48
CA HIS A 97 3.05 1.04 3.80
C HIS A 97 4.47 1.21 3.29
N TYR A 98 4.61 1.33 1.97
CA TYR A 98 5.91 1.50 1.33
C TYR A 98 6.29 2.97 1.20
N ILE A 99 7.60 3.19 1.28
CA ILE A 99 8.23 4.48 1.04
C ILE A 99 9.17 4.29 -0.14
N TRP A 100 8.98 5.11 -1.16
CA TRP A 100 9.82 5.16 -2.35
C TRP A 100 10.65 6.44 -2.38
N LYS A 101 11.73 6.40 -3.14
CA LYS A 101 12.58 7.53 -3.48
C LYS A 101 12.71 7.59 -5.00
N LEU A 102 12.77 8.80 -5.55
CA LEU A 102 13.14 8.98 -6.96
C LEU A 102 14.57 8.46 -7.19
N ILE A 103 14.77 7.74 -8.28
CA ILE A 103 16.12 7.40 -8.76
C ILE A 103 16.61 8.64 -9.52
N GLU A 104 17.75 9.18 -9.10
CA GLU A 104 18.37 10.37 -9.69
C GLU A 104 19.09 10.03 -10.99
#